data_AF-B5XHB6-F1
#
_entry.id   AF-B5XHB6-F1
#
_cell.length_a   1.000
_cell.length_b   1.000
_cell.length_c   1.000
_cell.angle_alpha   90.00
_cell.angle_beta   90.00
_cell.angle_gamma   90.00
#
_symmetry.space_group_name_H-M   'P 1'
#
loop_
_entity.id
_entity.type
_entity.pdbx_description
1 polymer ?
#
loop_
_entity_poly.entity_id
_entity_poly.type
_entity_poly.pdbx_seq_one_letter_code
_entity_poly.pdbx_strand_id
1 'polypeptide(L)'
;MKAKFTPAQKQIRELSEQIVAAQRPVRILDAVKWDESIREAFFKDKFAQLPQVNAEYYQQNDLGFDPDQKLQEFYNIEHQVNRILGKYSAVSALMQQRCREYRDVIHLLKARGTKEFSKISQDLYGSSDEAFYAGAPTLRDLSLTVSKALDHIGEKTLTEKDESKYTAREAVKILGDRLEKYFGKKKNIHVKVSDNIVADASAGADTIKLREDLKFSKRVIQLYEVHEGWVHLGTTLNGLEQKICTFLSKGPPSTTVIQEGLAILTELFTFSSYPARARRINNRVVAINMAENGANFIDVFNFFHEKGQPEEESYYDAVRIFRGSTPDQGPFTKDLSYIFVLQ
;
A
#
# COMPACT_ATOMS: atom_id res chain seq x y z
N MET A 1 -5.80 -33.16 -20.87
CA MET A 1 -4.96 -33.81 -19.84
C MET A 1 -4.44 -32.75 -18.88
N LYS A 2 -4.68 -32.84 -17.56
CA LYS A 2 -3.92 -32.01 -16.59
C LYS A 2 -2.45 -32.42 -16.70
N ALA A 3 -1.56 -31.51 -17.07
CA ALA A 3 -0.14 -31.78 -17.10
C ALA A 3 0.30 -32.31 -15.73
N LYS A 4 0.94 -33.48 -15.69
CA LYS A 4 1.50 -34.03 -14.44
C LYS A 4 2.77 -33.23 -14.13
N PHE A 5 2.80 -32.57 -12.97
CA PHE A 5 4.01 -31.89 -12.49
C PHE A 5 5.14 -32.88 -12.24
N THR A 6 6.37 -32.47 -12.55
CA THR A 6 7.58 -33.22 -12.19
C THR A 6 7.74 -33.27 -10.66
N PRO A 7 8.53 -34.20 -10.11
CA PRO A 7 8.82 -34.23 -8.67
C PRO A 7 9.33 -32.90 -8.12
N ALA A 8 10.26 -32.25 -8.83
CA ALA A 8 10.79 -30.93 -8.45
C ALA A 8 9.70 -29.84 -8.43
N GLN A 9 8.81 -29.82 -9.44
CA GLN A 9 7.70 -28.86 -9.49
C GLN A 9 6.71 -29.06 -8.34
N LYS A 10 6.48 -30.31 -7.89
CA LYS A 10 5.65 -30.59 -6.71
C LYS A 10 6.29 -30.05 -5.44
N GLN A 11 7.59 -30.27 -5.24
CA GLN A 11 8.30 -29.75 -4.08
C GLN A 11 8.28 -28.21 -4.01
N ILE A 12 8.53 -27.54 -5.14
CA ILE A 12 8.42 -26.06 -5.22
C ILE A 12 7.00 -25.64 -4.85
N ARG A 13 5.98 -26.31 -5.40
CA ARG A 13 4.59 -25.97 -5.12
C ARG A 13 4.21 -26.16 -3.66
N GLU A 14 4.63 -27.25 -3.03
CA GLU A 14 4.35 -27.53 -1.61
C GLU A 14 4.96 -26.45 -0.70
N LEU A 15 6.24 -26.10 -0.92
CA LEU A 15 6.90 -25.01 -0.19
C LEU A 15 6.23 -23.66 -0.44
N SER A 16 5.80 -23.44 -1.68
CA SER A 16 5.08 -22.24 -2.10
C SER A 16 3.74 -22.10 -1.37
N GLU A 17 2.98 -23.18 -1.27
CA GLU A 17 1.71 -23.22 -0.55
C GLU A 17 1.88 -23.00 0.96
N GLN A 18 3.00 -23.46 1.55
CA GLN A 18 3.35 -23.15 2.95
C GLN A 18 3.54 -21.64 3.15
N ILE A 19 4.29 -20.94 2.28
CA ILE A 19 4.46 -19.48 2.36
C ILE A 19 3.10 -18.77 2.28
N VAL A 20 2.25 -19.17 1.33
CA VAL A 20 0.91 -18.60 1.12
C VAL A 20 0.02 -18.78 2.36
N ALA A 21 0.09 -19.95 3.00
CA ALA A 21 -0.64 -20.24 4.23
C ALA A 21 -0.11 -19.43 5.41
N ALA A 22 1.21 -19.41 5.60
CA ALA A 22 1.89 -18.71 6.69
C ALA A 22 1.57 -17.21 6.69
N GLN A 23 1.59 -16.55 5.53
CA GLN A 23 1.33 -15.10 5.42
C GLN A 23 -0.13 -14.70 5.54
N ARG A 24 -1.09 -15.63 5.37
CA ARG A 24 -2.53 -15.32 5.31
C ARG A 24 -3.06 -14.48 6.49
N PRO A 25 -2.70 -14.74 7.76
CA PRO A 25 -3.15 -13.90 8.88
C PRO A 25 -2.45 -12.54 8.97
N VAL A 26 -1.32 -12.33 8.28
CA VAL A 26 -0.49 -11.12 8.40
C VAL A 26 -1.10 -9.99 7.56
N ARG A 27 -1.83 -9.08 8.22
CA ARG A 27 -2.52 -7.95 7.58
C ARG A 27 -2.02 -6.61 8.13
N ILE A 28 -0.97 -6.07 7.50
CA ILE A 28 -0.30 -4.84 7.98
C ILE A 28 -1.30 -3.70 8.19
N LEU A 29 -2.10 -3.39 7.16
CA LEU A 29 -3.02 -2.26 7.19
C LEU A 29 -4.15 -2.41 8.19
N ASP A 30 -4.54 -3.62 8.57
CA ASP A 30 -5.55 -3.87 9.60
C ASP A 30 -4.92 -3.70 10.99
N ALA A 31 -3.69 -4.20 11.18
CA ALA A 31 -2.99 -4.16 12.45
C ALA A 31 -2.52 -2.74 12.87
N VAL A 32 -2.46 -1.78 11.94
CA VAL A 32 -2.01 -0.41 12.24
C VAL A 32 -3.14 0.60 12.28
N LYS A 33 -4.41 0.20 12.14
CA LYS A 33 -5.53 1.16 12.11
C LYS A 33 -5.65 1.94 13.41
N TRP A 34 -6.14 3.18 13.28
CA TRP A 34 -6.60 3.98 14.41
C TRP A 34 -8.12 3.97 14.40
N ASP A 35 -8.68 3.87 15.59
CA ASP A 35 -10.13 3.86 15.76
C ASP A 35 -10.73 5.24 15.54
N GLU A 36 -12.02 5.23 15.23
CA GLU A 36 -12.82 6.43 15.02
C GLU A 36 -12.79 7.39 16.23
N SER A 37 -12.71 6.85 17.44
CA SER A 37 -12.62 7.64 18.68
C SER A 37 -11.39 8.54 18.73
N ILE A 38 -10.28 8.14 18.09
CA ILE A 38 -9.08 8.97 17.99
C ILE A 38 -9.36 10.19 17.12
N ARG A 39 -10.10 10.02 16.02
CA ARG A 39 -10.54 11.13 15.16
C ARG A 39 -11.46 12.06 15.93
N GLU A 40 -12.52 11.53 16.52
CA GLU A 40 -13.51 12.32 17.26
C GLU A 40 -12.85 13.17 18.36
N ALA A 41 -11.89 12.60 19.10
CA ALA A 41 -11.14 13.32 20.13
C ALA A 41 -10.29 14.45 19.54
N PHE A 42 -9.56 14.20 18.46
CA PHE A 42 -8.71 15.18 17.80
C PHE A 42 -9.51 16.39 17.27
N PHE A 43 -10.67 16.14 16.65
CA PHE A 43 -11.56 17.19 16.17
C PHE A 43 -12.27 17.93 17.30
N LYS A 44 -12.71 17.22 18.34
CA LYS A 44 -13.35 17.84 19.52
C LYS A 44 -12.43 18.84 20.22
N ASP A 45 -11.14 18.52 20.26
CA ASP A 45 -10.10 19.36 20.83
C ASP A 45 -9.57 20.45 19.86
N LYS A 46 -10.16 20.54 18.65
CA LYS A 46 -9.76 21.50 17.61
C LYS A 46 -8.27 21.40 17.26
N PHE A 47 -7.79 20.16 17.13
CA PHE A 47 -6.43 19.83 16.66
C PHE A 47 -5.32 20.28 17.62
N ALA A 48 -5.63 20.62 18.87
CA ALA A 48 -4.67 21.21 19.80
C ALA A 48 -3.81 20.17 20.54
N GLN A 49 -4.31 18.95 20.73
CA GLN A 49 -3.61 17.84 21.37
C GLN A 49 -3.22 16.76 20.36
N LEU A 50 -2.07 16.12 20.61
CA LEU A 50 -1.67 14.95 19.85
C LEU A 50 -2.69 13.81 20.05
N PRO A 51 -3.00 13.05 18.98
CA PRO A 51 -3.78 11.82 19.10
C PRO A 51 -3.25 10.92 20.21
N GLN A 52 -4.11 10.32 21.03
CA GLN A 52 -3.68 9.48 22.15
C GLN A 52 -3.42 8.04 21.68
N VAL A 53 -2.40 7.87 20.84
CA VAL A 53 -1.97 6.59 20.28
C VAL A 53 -0.53 6.29 20.70
N ASN A 54 -0.37 5.28 21.56
CA ASN A 54 0.90 4.85 22.15
C ASN A 54 1.06 3.32 22.04
N ALA A 55 2.10 2.78 22.68
CA ALA A 55 2.33 1.33 22.71
C ALA A 55 1.15 0.56 23.33
N GLU A 56 0.56 1.10 24.41
CA GLU A 56 -0.59 0.48 25.10
C GLU A 56 -1.81 0.38 24.17
N TYR A 57 -2.07 1.40 23.35
CA TYR A 57 -3.13 1.37 22.34
C TYR A 57 -2.97 0.18 21.39
N TYR A 58 -1.76 -0.08 20.88
CA TYR A 58 -1.53 -1.21 19.98
C TYR A 58 -1.47 -2.57 20.69
N GLN A 59 -1.11 -2.61 21.97
CA GLN A 59 -1.16 -3.85 22.77
C GLN A 59 -2.60 -4.33 23.00
N GLN A 60 -3.57 -3.42 23.06
CA GLN A 60 -5.00 -3.75 23.14
C GLN A 60 -5.53 -4.31 21.81
N ASN A 61 -4.88 -3.99 20.69
CA ASN A 61 -5.24 -4.43 19.35
C ASN A 61 -4.47 -5.68 18.94
N ASP A 62 -5.06 -6.84 19.21
CA ASP A 62 -4.51 -8.14 18.87
C ASP A 62 -4.20 -8.29 17.37
N LEU A 63 -3.10 -8.96 17.04
CA LEU A 63 -2.69 -9.23 15.67
C LEU A 63 -3.54 -10.33 15.01
N GLY A 64 -4.31 -11.08 15.79
CA GLY A 64 -5.07 -12.25 15.32
C GLY A 64 -4.17 -13.47 15.04
N PHE A 65 -2.91 -13.43 15.49
CA PHE A 65 -1.95 -14.54 15.44
C PHE A 65 -0.83 -14.31 16.46
N ASP A 66 -0.16 -15.38 16.89
CA ASP A 66 1.04 -15.31 17.72
C ASP A 66 2.26 -14.92 16.86
N PRO A 67 2.87 -13.74 17.08
CA PRO A 67 3.97 -13.26 16.25
C PRO A 67 5.25 -14.08 16.41
N ASP A 68 5.52 -14.65 17.59
CA ASP A 68 6.73 -15.45 17.82
C ASP A 68 6.62 -16.82 17.15
N GLN A 69 5.45 -17.46 17.22
CA GLN A 69 5.18 -18.67 16.43
C GLN A 69 5.28 -18.38 14.93
N LYS A 70 4.79 -17.23 14.48
CA LYS A 70 4.82 -16.86 13.06
C LYS A 70 6.24 -16.60 12.56
N LEU A 71 7.10 -15.95 13.37
CA LEU A 71 8.52 -15.79 13.07
C LEU A 71 9.20 -17.16 12.91
N GLN A 72 8.94 -18.09 13.83
CA GLN A 72 9.50 -19.44 13.78
C GLN A 72 8.99 -20.23 12.57
N GLU A 73 7.72 -20.08 12.20
CA GLU A 73 7.14 -20.72 11.01
C GLU A 73 7.87 -20.28 9.74
N PHE A 74 8.05 -18.97 9.51
CA PHE A 74 8.78 -18.48 8.34
C PHE A 74 10.26 -18.88 8.34
N TYR A 75 10.91 -18.89 9.51
CA TYR A 75 12.27 -19.40 9.66
C TYR A 75 12.36 -20.88 9.22
N ASN A 76 11.42 -21.71 9.70
CA ASN A 76 11.37 -23.13 9.35
C ASN A 76 11.14 -23.33 7.85
N ILE A 77 10.25 -22.55 7.23
CA ILE A 77 10.00 -22.61 5.78
C ILE A 77 11.26 -22.22 5.00
N GLU A 78 11.95 -21.12 5.38
CA GLU A 78 13.21 -20.69 4.75
C GLU A 78 14.29 -21.79 4.79
N HIS A 79 14.43 -22.46 5.93
CA HIS A 79 15.36 -23.58 6.08
C HIS A 79 14.96 -24.80 5.24
N GLN A 80 13.66 -25.11 5.15
CA GLN A 80 13.18 -26.20 4.29
C GLN A 80 13.42 -25.91 2.80
N VAL A 81 13.18 -24.66 2.36
CA VAL A 81 13.48 -24.21 1.00
C VAL A 81 14.95 -24.46 0.68
N ASN A 82 15.86 -24.05 1.55
CA ASN A 82 17.30 -24.29 1.38
C ASN A 82 17.65 -25.78 1.31
N ARG A 83 17.07 -26.60 2.19
CA ARG A 83 17.35 -28.04 2.26
C ARG A 83 16.84 -28.81 1.04
N ILE A 84 15.67 -28.44 0.50
CA ILE A 84 14.98 -29.20 -0.54
C ILE A 84 15.35 -28.69 -1.94
N LEU A 85 15.38 -27.37 -2.15
CA LEU A 85 15.60 -26.75 -3.47
C LEU A 85 17.05 -26.30 -3.70
N GLY A 86 17.90 -26.43 -2.67
CA GLY A 86 19.27 -25.94 -2.67
C GLY A 86 19.35 -24.42 -2.59
N LYS A 87 20.52 -23.90 -2.19
CA LYS A 87 20.74 -22.46 -1.99
C LYS A 87 20.79 -21.64 -3.29
N TYR A 88 21.17 -22.27 -4.41
CA TYR A 88 21.59 -21.56 -5.63
C TYR A 88 20.53 -21.50 -6.73
N SER A 89 19.35 -22.11 -6.54
CA SER A 89 18.28 -21.99 -7.53
C SER A 89 17.56 -20.64 -7.39
N ALA A 90 17.21 -20.00 -8.51
CA ALA A 90 16.53 -18.71 -8.51
C ALA A 90 15.20 -18.74 -7.73
N VAL A 91 14.44 -19.84 -7.86
CA VAL A 91 13.19 -20.04 -7.10
C VAL A 91 13.44 -20.12 -5.59
N SER A 92 14.52 -20.77 -5.17
CA SER A 92 14.92 -20.84 -3.76
C SER A 92 15.29 -19.45 -3.24
N ALA A 93 16.08 -18.69 -4.01
CA ALA A 93 16.45 -17.32 -3.63
C ALA A 93 15.21 -16.43 -3.42
N LEU A 94 14.25 -16.49 -4.36
CA LEU A 94 12.98 -15.74 -4.25
C LEU A 94 12.17 -16.19 -3.02
N MET A 95 11.97 -17.49 -2.82
CA MET A 95 11.19 -18.01 -1.68
C MET A 95 11.82 -17.64 -0.33
N GLN A 96 13.16 -17.71 -0.24
CA GLN A 96 13.87 -17.31 0.96
C GLN A 96 13.71 -15.81 1.21
N GLN A 97 13.88 -14.98 0.17
CA GLN A 97 13.65 -13.53 0.27
C GLN A 97 12.25 -13.24 0.82
N ARG A 98 11.22 -13.92 0.30
CA ARG A 98 9.83 -13.78 0.80
C ARG A 98 9.69 -14.17 2.28
N CYS A 99 10.33 -15.25 2.72
CA CYS A 99 10.30 -15.63 4.13
C CYS A 99 10.99 -14.60 5.03
N ARG A 100 12.14 -14.06 4.61
CA ARG A 100 12.85 -13.01 5.37
C ARG A 100 12.00 -11.75 5.49
N GLU A 101 11.47 -11.30 4.37
CA GLU A 101 10.64 -10.11 4.29
C GLU A 101 9.36 -10.22 5.14
N TYR A 102 8.70 -11.39 5.19
CA TYR A 102 7.58 -11.59 6.12
C TYR A 102 7.99 -11.60 7.58
N ARG A 103 9.22 -12.04 7.93
CA ARG A 103 9.74 -11.88 9.29
C ARG A 103 9.97 -10.42 9.64
N ASP A 104 10.51 -9.63 8.71
CA ASP A 104 10.67 -8.18 8.89
C ASP A 104 9.30 -7.51 9.09
N VAL A 105 8.27 -7.91 8.34
CA VAL A 105 6.88 -7.48 8.57
C VAL A 105 6.38 -7.87 9.97
N ILE A 106 6.68 -9.07 10.47
CA ILE A 106 6.25 -9.46 11.82
C ILE A 106 7.00 -8.65 12.88
N HIS A 107 8.29 -8.38 12.68
CA HIS A 107 9.05 -7.48 13.54
C HIS A 107 8.47 -6.07 13.54
N LEU A 108 8.08 -5.54 12.36
CA LEU A 108 7.36 -4.27 12.24
C LEU A 108 6.08 -4.28 13.10
N LEU A 109 5.27 -5.34 13.00
CA LEU A 109 4.02 -5.45 13.76
C LEU A 109 4.21 -5.61 15.27
N LYS A 110 5.30 -6.25 15.70
CA LYS A 110 5.69 -6.31 17.12
C LYS A 110 6.17 -4.96 17.64
N ALA A 111 6.73 -4.12 16.78
CA ALA A 111 7.26 -2.81 17.13
C ALA A 111 6.19 -1.69 17.14
N ARG A 112 4.90 -2.00 16.90
CA ARG A 112 3.85 -0.98 16.87
C ARG A 112 3.85 -0.10 18.12
N GLY A 113 3.78 1.23 17.94
CA GLY A 113 3.82 2.20 19.03
C GLY A 113 5.19 2.41 19.66
N THR A 114 6.27 1.98 19.00
CA THR A 114 7.66 2.20 19.41
C THR A 114 8.48 2.82 18.27
N LYS A 115 9.63 3.42 18.61
CA LYS A 115 10.53 4.05 17.62
C LYS A 115 11.07 3.05 16.61
N GLU A 116 11.20 1.80 17.01
CA GLU A 116 11.66 0.69 16.18
C GLU A 116 10.74 0.46 14.98
N PHE A 117 9.43 0.78 15.08
CA PHE A 117 8.48 0.65 13.98
C PHE A 117 8.94 1.43 12.75
N SER A 118 9.28 2.70 12.92
CA SER A 118 9.67 3.58 11.81
C SER A 118 10.97 3.13 11.16
N LYS A 119 11.92 2.62 11.95
CA LYS A 119 13.17 2.06 11.42
C LYS A 119 12.93 0.83 10.55
N ILE A 120 12.11 -0.12 11.02
CA ILE A 120 11.77 -1.30 10.23
C ILE A 120 10.94 -0.91 9.00
N SER A 121 10.08 0.10 9.11
CA SER A 121 9.35 0.64 7.97
C SER A 121 10.29 1.18 6.90
N GLN A 122 11.34 1.91 7.30
CA GLN A 122 12.37 2.39 6.36
C GLN A 122 13.08 1.22 5.67
N ASP A 123 13.45 0.17 6.42
CA ASP A 123 14.08 -1.02 5.81
C ASP A 123 13.16 -1.73 4.80
N LEU A 124 11.83 -1.68 5.00
CA LEU A 124 10.84 -2.35 4.15
C LEU A 124 10.36 -1.53 2.94
N TYR A 125 10.29 -0.21 3.08
CA TYR A 125 9.65 0.69 2.12
C TYR A 125 10.55 1.85 1.64
N GLY A 126 11.76 1.94 2.17
CA GLY A 126 12.72 3.01 1.94
C GLY A 126 12.53 4.21 2.86
N SER A 127 13.44 5.16 2.73
CA SER A 127 13.44 6.48 3.37
C SER A 127 13.44 7.62 2.34
N SER A 128 12.94 8.81 2.72
CA SER A 128 12.94 9.96 1.81
C SER A 128 14.34 10.50 1.49
N ASP A 129 15.34 10.19 2.32
CA ASP A 129 16.74 10.58 2.14
C ASP A 129 17.55 9.53 1.33
N GLU A 130 16.92 8.45 0.86
CA GLU A 130 17.59 7.48 -0.01
C GLU A 130 17.82 8.05 -1.41
N ALA A 131 19.05 7.90 -1.90
CA ALA A 131 19.41 8.20 -3.29
C ALA A 131 19.02 7.03 -4.20
N PHE A 132 18.56 7.32 -5.41
CA PHE A 132 18.20 6.28 -6.40
C PHE A 132 19.40 5.41 -6.82
N TYR A 133 20.56 6.04 -6.99
CA TYR A 133 21.86 5.42 -7.28
C TYR A 133 22.97 6.36 -6.84
N ALA A 134 24.22 5.90 -6.85
CA ALA A 134 25.36 6.68 -6.40
C ALA A 134 25.45 8.04 -7.15
N GLY A 135 25.36 9.15 -6.40
CA GLY A 135 25.41 10.51 -6.92
C GLY A 135 24.09 11.03 -7.53
N ALA A 136 23.01 10.24 -7.50
CA ALA A 136 21.69 10.69 -7.91
C ALA A 136 21.03 11.57 -6.83
N PRO A 137 20.02 12.39 -7.20
CA PRO A 137 19.15 13.04 -6.23
C PRO A 137 18.48 12.04 -5.28
N THR A 138 18.17 12.49 -4.08
CA THR A 138 17.33 11.75 -3.14
C THR A 138 15.86 11.80 -3.57
N LEU A 139 15.04 10.93 -2.97
CA LEU A 139 13.59 10.98 -3.15
C LEU A 139 13.00 12.34 -2.71
N ARG A 140 13.54 12.93 -1.64
CA ARG A 140 13.24 14.30 -1.20
C ARG A 140 13.55 15.35 -2.27
N ASP A 141 14.72 15.29 -2.90
CA ASP A 141 15.13 16.25 -3.94
C ASP A 141 14.19 16.21 -5.15
N LEU A 142 13.80 14.99 -5.56
CA LEU A 142 12.82 14.80 -6.61
C LEU A 142 11.46 15.39 -6.22
N SER A 143 11.02 15.14 -4.98
CA SER A 143 9.75 15.65 -4.47
C SER A 143 9.69 17.18 -4.46
N LEU A 144 10.78 17.85 -4.07
CA LEU A 144 10.89 19.31 -4.12
C LEU A 144 10.83 19.84 -5.56
N THR A 145 11.42 19.12 -6.51
CA THR A 145 11.37 19.48 -7.94
C THR A 145 9.96 19.36 -8.50
N VAL A 146 9.27 18.26 -8.17
CA VAL A 146 7.87 18.04 -8.57
C VAL A 146 6.95 19.08 -7.94
N SER A 147 7.11 19.41 -6.66
CA SER A 147 6.36 20.50 -5.99
C SER A 147 6.44 21.80 -6.78
N LYS A 148 7.67 22.25 -7.11
CA LYS A 148 7.89 23.50 -7.85
C LYS A 148 7.25 23.46 -9.23
N ALA A 149 7.38 22.35 -9.95
CA ALA A 149 6.75 22.19 -11.27
C ALA A 149 5.22 22.27 -11.18
N LEU A 150 4.62 21.64 -10.16
CA LEU A 150 3.17 21.65 -9.95
C LEU A 150 2.65 23.02 -9.50
N ASP A 151 3.41 23.81 -8.72
CA ASP A 151 3.01 25.15 -8.29
C ASP A 151 2.74 26.11 -9.46
N HIS A 152 3.37 25.88 -10.61
CA HIS A 152 3.11 26.64 -11.84
C HIS A 152 1.90 26.14 -12.64
N ILE A 153 1.36 24.96 -12.29
CA ILE A 153 0.14 24.40 -12.88
C ILE A 153 -1.02 24.80 -11.96
N GLY A 154 -1.58 25.99 -12.19
CA GLY A 154 -2.74 26.47 -11.43
C GLY A 154 -3.96 25.54 -11.56
N GLU A 155 -4.99 25.76 -10.73
CA GLU A 155 -6.24 24.97 -10.65
C GLU A 155 -7.09 24.95 -11.95
N LYS A 156 -6.59 25.53 -13.04
CA LYS A 156 -7.26 25.65 -14.35
C LYS A 156 -7.39 24.33 -15.14
N THR A 157 -7.24 23.18 -14.48
CA THR A 157 -7.37 21.85 -15.11
C THR A 157 -8.70 21.15 -14.81
N LEU A 158 -9.62 21.82 -14.09
CA LEU A 158 -10.97 21.31 -13.88
C LEU A 158 -11.77 21.34 -15.19
N THR A 159 -12.40 20.21 -15.47
CA THR A 159 -13.20 19.95 -16.66
C THR A 159 -14.50 19.24 -16.26
N GLU A 160 -15.45 19.08 -17.17
CA GLU A 160 -16.65 18.26 -16.95
C GLU A 160 -16.34 16.79 -16.55
N LYS A 161 -15.10 16.32 -16.80
CA LYS A 161 -14.67 14.97 -16.38
C LYS A 161 -14.39 14.87 -14.88
N ASP A 162 -14.25 16.01 -14.20
CA ASP A 162 -13.99 16.13 -12.76
C ASP A 162 -15.27 16.22 -11.94
N GLU A 163 -16.41 16.46 -12.58
CA GLU A 163 -17.71 16.47 -11.91
C GLU A 163 -18.04 15.09 -11.34
N SER A 164 -18.14 15.01 -10.02
CA SER A 164 -18.57 13.83 -9.27
C SER A 164 -20.06 13.59 -9.42
N LYS A 165 -20.46 12.94 -10.51
CA LYS A 165 -21.86 12.70 -10.88
C LYS A 165 -22.32 11.25 -10.79
N TYR A 166 -21.41 10.29 -10.79
CA TYR A 166 -21.77 8.87 -10.70
C TYR A 166 -21.87 8.45 -9.24
N THR A 167 -22.98 7.85 -8.86
CA THR A 167 -23.10 7.14 -7.58
C THR A 167 -22.12 5.96 -7.52
N ALA A 168 -21.84 5.45 -6.33
CA ALA A 168 -21.02 4.25 -6.15
C ALA A 168 -21.53 3.06 -6.99
N ARG A 169 -22.86 2.85 -7.06
CA ARG A 169 -23.46 1.75 -7.84
C ARG A 169 -23.26 1.92 -9.34
N GLU A 170 -23.38 3.15 -9.86
CA GLU A 170 -23.11 3.44 -11.27
C GLU A 170 -21.62 3.29 -11.59
N ALA A 171 -20.74 3.79 -10.72
CA ALA A 171 -19.30 3.64 -10.87
C ALA A 171 -18.86 2.16 -10.86
N VAL A 172 -19.42 1.35 -9.96
CA VAL A 172 -19.23 -0.11 -9.92
C VAL A 172 -19.61 -0.75 -11.26
N LYS A 173 -20.77 -0.39 -11.82
CA LYS A 173 -21.20 -0.92 -13.11
C LYS A 173 -20.25 -0.54 -14.24
N ILE A 174 -19.89 0.74 -14.34
CA ILE A 174 -18.99 1.24 -15.39
C ILE A 174 -17.62 0.55 -15.28
N LEU A 175 -17.06 0.50 -14.07
CA LEU A 175 -15.75 -0.11 -13.83
C LEU A 175 -15.78 -1.62 -14.08
N GLY A 176 -16.83 -2.31 -13.62
CA GLY A 176 -17.04 -3.74 -13.87
C GLY A 176 -17.07 -4.08 -15.36
N ASP A 177 -17.90 -3.37 -16.15
CA ASP A 177 -18.02 -3.58 -17.60
C ASP A 177 -16.66 -3.39 -18.31
N ARG A 178 -15.86 -2.40 -17.89
CA ARG A 178 -14.55 -2.12 -18.47
C ARG A 178 -13.52 -3.20 -18.11
N LEU A 179 -13.48 -3.64 -16.86
CA LEU A 179 -12.56 -4.68 -16.41
C LEU A 179 -12.91 -6.04 -17.01
N GLU A 180 -14.19 -6.38 -17.12
CA GLU A 180 -14.63 -7.58 -17.84
C GLU A 180 -14.21 -7.56 -19.31
N LYS A 181 -14.30 -6.40 -19.97
CA LYS A 181 -13.84 -6.21 -21.34
C LYS A 181 -12.32 -6.38 -21.46
N TYR A 182 -11.55 -5.84 -20.52
CA TYR A 182 -10.09 -5.88 -20.53
C TYR A 182 -9.53 -7.28 -20.25
N PHE A 183 -10.00 -7.94 -19.18
CA PHE A 183 -9.50 -9.23 -18.73
C PHE A 183 -10.23 -10.44 -19.33
N GLY A 184 -11.39 -10.21 -19.93
CA GLY A 184 -12.28 -11.24 -20.48
C GLY A 184 -13.17 -11.89 -19.43
N LYS A 185 -14.39 -12.27 -19.84
CA LYS A 185 -15.47 -12.83 -18.99
C LYS A 185 -15.12 -14.10 -18.20
N LYS A 186 -13.97 -14.73 -18.46
CA LYS A 186 -13.53 -15.96 -17.77
C LYS A 186 -12.81 -15.67 -16.45
N LYS A 187 -12.43 -14.42 -16.20
CA LYS A 187 -11.85 -13.99 -14.93
C LYS A 187 -13.00 -13.53 -14.04
N ASN A 188 -13.23 -14.21 -12.92
CA ASN A 188 -14.24 -13.83 -11.92
C ASN A 188 -13.81 -12.54 -11.22
N ILE A 189 -13.94 -11.40 -11.90
CA ILE A 189 -13.59 -10.08 -11.36
C ILE A 189 -14.85 -9.51 -10.74
N HIS A 190 -14.74 -9.04 -9.50
CA HIS A 190 -15.84 -8.46 -8.77
C HIS A 190 -15.59 -6.97 -8.52
N VAL A 191 -16.51 -6.12 -8.92
CA VAL A 191 -16.51 -4.72 -8.46
C VAL A 191 -17.75 -4.57 -7.59
N LYS A 192 -17.59 -4.08 -6.36
CA LYS A 192 -18.69 -3.98 -5.41
C LYS A 192 -18.66 -2.71 -4.60
N VAL A 193 -19.83 -2.29 -4.13
CA VAL A 193 -19.94 -1.23 -3.14
C VAL A 193 -19.53 -1.77 -1.77
N SER A 194 -18.89 -0.93 -0.95
CA SER A 194 -18.55 -1.24 0.43
C SER A 194 -18.83 -0.03 1.31
N ASP A 195 -19.55 -0.26 2.39
CA ASP A 195 -19.81 0.68 3.48
C ASP A 195 -18.62 0.77 4.46
N ASN A 196 -17.84 -0.31 4.57
CA ASN A 196 -16.80 -0.47 5.59
C ASN A 196 -15.36 -0.16 5.14
N ILE A 197 -15.15 0.75 4.18
CA ILE A 197 -13.79 1.18 3.77
C ILE A 197 -13.59 2.68 4.03
N VAL A 198 -12.45 3.02 4.65
CA VAL A 198 -12.07 4.42 4.92
C VAL A 198 -11.60 5.11 3.64
N ALA A 199 -10.89 4.38 2.78
CA ALA A 199 -10.44 4.88 1.48
C ALA A 199 -11.58 4.92 0.46
N ASP A 200 -11.50 5.86 -0.49
CA ASP A 200 -12.49 6.02 -1.57
C ASP A 200 -12.68 4.73 -2.39
N ALA A 201 -11.59 3.97 -2.55
CA ALA A 201 -11.59 2.62 -3.12
C ALA A 201 -10.54 1.73 -2.45
N SER A 202 -10.70 0.41 -2.61
CA SER A 202 -9.71 -0.60 -2.19
C SER A 202 -9.74 -1.81 -3.12
N ALA A 203 -8.58 -2.20 -3.65
CA ALA A 203 -8.41 -3.48 -4.35
C ALA A 203 -8.04 -4.61 -3.39
N GLY A 204 -8.64 -5.78 -3.62
CA GLY A 204 -8.29 -7.07 -3.04
C GLY A 204 -7.91 -8.07 -4.14
N ALA A 205 -7.91 -9.37 -3.79
CA ALA A 205 -7.36 -10.41 -4.67
C ALA A 205 -8.06 -10.53 -6.04
N ASP A 206 -9.38 -10.36 -6.06
CA ASP A 206 -10.23 -10.44 -7.25
C ASP A 206 -11.31 -9.34 -7.26
N THR A 207 -11.26 -8.42 -6.28
CA THR A 207 -12.34 -7.50 -5.98
C THR A 207 -11.86 -6.06 -5.87
N ILE A 208 -12.54 -5.12 -6.53
CA ILE A 208 -12.41 -3.69 -6.23
C ILE A 208 -13.65 -3.23 -5.47
N LYS A 209 -13.43 -2.58 -4.32
CA LYS A 209 -14.49 -2.00 -3.49
C LYS A 209 -14.51 -0.49 -3.66
N LEU A 210 -15.69 0.08 -3.89
CA LEU A 210 -15.92 1.54 -3.91
C LEU A 210 -16.80 1.94 -2.72
N ARG A 211 -16.48 3.08 -2.08
CA ARG A 211 -17.24 3.57 -0.91
C ARG A 211 -18.66 3.99 -1.31
N GLU A 212 -19.68 3.62 -0.53
CA GLU A 212 -21.10 3.82 -0.90
C GLU A 212 -21.55 5.27 -0.91
N ASP A 213 -21.07 6.07 0.05
CA ASP A 213 -21.45 7.46 0.32
C ASP A 213 -20.80 8.46 -0.66
N LEU A 214 -19.89 8.00 -1.52
CA LEU A 214 -19.17 8.85 -2.47
C LEU A 214 -19.84 8.95 -3.83
N LYS A 215 -19.66 10.11 -4.45
CA LYS A 215 -19.84 10.30 -5.89
C LYS A 215 -18.49 10.29 -6.59
N PHE A 216 -18.47 9.70 -7.76
CA PHE A 216 -17.27 9.51 -8.57
C PHE A 216 -17.37 10.32 -9.86
N SER A 217 -16.24 10.85 -10.30
CA SER A 217 -16.10 11.52 -11.59
C SER A 217 -15.64 10.52 -12.66
N LYS A 218 -15.76 10.90 -13.95
CA LYS A 218 -15.23 10.04 -15.04
C LYS A 218 -13.72 9.81 -14.88
N ARG A 219 -13.00 10.84 -14.44
CA ARG A 219 -11.55 10.80 -14.24
C ARG A 219 -11.17 9.85 -13.10
N VAL A 220 -11.92 9.87 -12.01
CA VAL A 220 -11.69 8.93 -10.88
C VAL A 220 -11.99 7.49 -11.29
N ILE A 221 -13.06 7.23 -12.05
CA ILE A 221 -13.35 5.86 -12.54
C ILE A 221 -12.23 5.36 -13.46
N GLN A 222 -11.71 6.21 -14.35
CA GLN A 222 -10.57 5.88 -15.20
C GLN A 222 -9.30 5.63 -14.38
N LEU A 223 -9.06 6.43 -13.34
CA LEU A 223 -7.94 6.23 -12.41
C LEU A 223 -8.02 4.84 -11.75
N TYR A 224 -9.19 4.43 -11.23
CA TYR A 224 -9.36 3.11 -10.63
C TYR A 224 -9.26 1.97 -11.63
N GLU A 225 -9.76 2.14 -12.85
CA GLU A 225 -9.57 1.16 -13.92
C GLU A 225 -8.09 0.87 -14.17
N VAL A 226 -7.26 1.91 -14.23
CA VAL A 226 -5.83 1.78 -14.52
C VAL A 226 -5.04 1.32 -13.30
N HIS A 227 -5.15 2.04 -12.18
CA HIS A 227 -4.35 1.83 -10.99
C HIS A 227 -4.76 0.54 -10.26
N GLU A 228 -6.02 0.47 -9.82
CA GLU A 228 -6.55 -0.67 -9.07
C GLU A 228 -6.83 -1.88 -9.96
N GLY A 229 -7.34 -1.64 -11.17
CA GLY A 229 -7.73 -2.68 -12.12
C GLY A 229 -6.56 -3.29 -12.90
N TRP A 230 -5.88 -2.51 -13.75
CA TRP A 230 -4.86 -3.07 -14.62
C TRP A 230 -3.61 -3.50 -13.86
N VAL A 231 -3.19 -2.72 -12.86
CA VAL A 231 -1.96 -3.00 -12.12
C VAL A 231 -2.22 -3.91 -10.91
N HIS A 232 -2.93 -3.47 -9.87
CA HIS A 232 -3.08 -4.30 -8.66
C HIS A 232 -3.84 -5.61 -8.91
N LEU A 233 -5.04 -5.52 -9.50
CA LEU A 233 -5.82 -6.71 -9.83
C LEU A 233 -5.13 -7.53 -10.93
N GLY A 234 -4.64 -6.90 -12.00
CA GLY A 234 -3.96 -7.62 -13.10
C GLY A 234 -2.73 -8.41 -12.65
N THR A 235 -1.86 -7.81 -11.84
CA THR A 235 -0.68 -8.51 -11.29
C THR A 235 -1.07 -9.62 -10.32
N THR A 236 -2.13 -9.42 -9.52
CA THR A 236 -2.66 -10.46 -8.63
C THR A 236 -3.23 -11.64 -9.40
N LEU A 237 -4.02 -11.38 -10.45
CA LEU A 237 -4.55 -12.42 -11.34
C LEU A 237 -3.42 -13.21 -12.01
N ASN A 238 -2.38 -12.53 -12.48
CA ASN A 238 -1.19 -13.18 -13.04
C ASN A 238 -0.47 -14.07 -12.01
N GLY A 239 -0.35 -13.61 -10.77
CA GLY A 239 0.21 -14.39 -9.66
C GLY A 239 -0.64 -15.62 -9.32
N LEU A 240 -1.98 -15.50 -9.31
CA LEU A 240 -2.91 -16.59 -9.07
C LEU A 240 -2.89 -17.67 -10.17
N GLU A 241 -2.48 -17.32 -11.39
CA GLU A 241 -2.33 -18.28 -12.49
C GLU A 241 -1.06 -19.14 -12.38
N GLN A 242 -0.13 -18.80 -11.49
CA GLN A 242 1.10 -19.54 -11.28
C GLN A 242 0.82 -20.88 -10.58
N LYS A 243 0.81 -21.96 -11.37
CA LYS A 243 0.44 -23.32 -10.89
C LYS A 243 1.47 -23.98 -9.97
N ILE A 244 2.70 -23.51 -10.00
CA ILE A 244 3.84 -24.06 -9.25
C ILE A 244 4.29 -23.04 -8.20
N CYS A 245 4.67 -21.84 -8.63
CA CYS A 245 5.07 -20.75 -7.73
C CYS A 245 3.85 -19.95 -7.21
N THR A 246 2.94 -20.61 -6.50
CA THR A 246 1.72 -20.02 -5.93
C THR A 246 1.98 -18.82 -5.01
N PHE A 247 3.17 -18.69 -4.41
CA PHE A 247 3.59 -17.59 -3.55
C PHE A 247 3.66 -16.26 -4.29
N LEU A 248 3.78 -16.28 -5.63
CA LEU A 248 3.73 -15.09 -6.48
C LEU A 248 2.34 -14.42 -6.50
N SER A 249 1.30 -15.08 -5.98
CA SER A 249 -0.02 -14.48 -5.76
C SER A 249 -0.07 -13.55 -4.53
N LYS A 250 1.02 -13.44 -3.77
CA LYS A 250 1.12 -12.62 -2.56
C LYS A 250 2.15 -11.53 -2.77
N GLY A 251 1.75 -10.29 -2.50
CA GLY A 251 2.61 -9.12 -2.56
C GLY A 251 3.11 -8.74 -1.17
N PRO A 252 4.32 -9.14 -0.78
CA PRO A 252 4.98 -8.55 0.40
C PRO A 252 5.47 -7.12 0.09
N PRO A 253 5.99 -6.36 1.07
CA PRO A 253 6.40 -4.95 0.93
C PRO A 253 7.13 -4.57 -0.37
N SER A 254 8.19 -5.29 -0.76
CA SER A 254 8.95 -5.08 -1.99
C SER A 254 8.11 -5.19 -3.26
N THR A 255 7.11 -6.08 -3.27
CA THR A 255 6.15 -6.16 -4.38
C THR A 255 5.19 -4.99 -4.35
N THR A 256 4.79 -4.50 -3.17
CA THR A 256 4.02 -3.26 -3.05
C THR A 256 4.78 -2.08 -3.64
N VAL A 257 6.07 -1.91 -3.33
CA VAL A 257 6.92 -0.85 -3.90
C VAL A 257 6.87 -0.86 -5.43
N ILE A 258 7.12 -2.02 -6.04
CA ILE A 258 7.11 -2.17 -7.51
C ILE A 258 5.70 -1.95 -8.09
N GLN A 259 4.65 -2.47 -7.45
CA GLN A 259 3.28 -2.35 -7.95
C GLN A 259 2.80 -0.89 -7.92
N GLU A 260 3.05 -0.16 -6.84
CA GLU A 260 2.63 1.24 -6.69
C GLU A 260 3.37 2.12 -7.72
N GLY A 261 4.69 1.91 -7.89
CA GLY A 261 5.47 2.59 -8.93
C GLY A 261 4.97 2.28 -10.35
N LEU A 262 4.71 1.00 -10.65
CA LEU A 262 4.12 0.59 -11.93
C LEU A 262 2.73 1.21 -12.14
N ALA A 263 1.93 1.33 -11.09
CA ALA A 263 0.61 1.94 -11.16
C ALA A 263 0.72 3.42 -11.52
N ILE A 264 1.59 4.19 -10.87
CA ILE A 264 1.83 5.61 -11.23
C ILE A 264 2.36 5.75 -12.66
N LEU A 265 3.30 4.89 -13.08
CA LEU A 265 3.81 4.90 -14.45
C LEU A 265 2.70 4.63 -15.47
N THR A 266 1.81 3.69 -15.17
CA THR A 266 0.66 3.36 -16.02
C THR A 266 -0.35 4.51 -16.03
N GLU A 267 -0.61 5.18 -14.90
CA GLU A 267 -1.44 6.39 -14.86
C GLU A 267 -0.89 7.48 -15.80
N LEU A 268 0.44 7.65 -15.86
CA LEU A 268 1.10 8.64 -16.71
C LEU A 268 0.96 8.30 -18.20
N PHE A 269 1.33 7.08 -18.61
CA PHE A 269 1.30 6.68 -20.03
C PHE A 269 -0.10 6.56 -20.60
N THR A 270 -1.10 6.35 -19.74
CA THR A 270 -2.52 6.31 -20.14
C THR A 270 -3.20 7.67 -20.06
N PHE A 271 -2.45 8.71 -19.65
CA PHE A 271 -2.98 10.05 -19.39
C PHE A 271 -4.21 10.04 -18.45
N SER A 272 -4.18 9.13 -17.48
CA SER A 272 -5.22 8.97 -16.45
C SER A 272 -4.88 9.76 -15.18
N SER A 273 -3.60 10.07 -14.96
CA SER A 273 -3.17 10.97 -13.88
C SER A 273 -3.46 12.44 -14.21
N TYR A 274 -3.51 13.26 -13.18
CA TYR A 274 -3.83 14.70 -13.27
C TYR A 274 -3.08 15.49 -12.19
N PRO A 275 -2.88 16.81 -12.35
CA PRO A 275 -2.00 17.58 -11.46
C PRO A 275 -2.36 17.49 -9.98
N ALA A 276 -3.64 17.49 -9.62
CA ALA A 276 -4.07 17.32 -8.23
C ALA A 276 -3.70 15.95 -7.64
N ARG A 277 -3.79 14.87 -8.46
CA ARG A 277 -3.34 13.52 -8.07
C ARG A 277 -1.82 13.49 -7.84
N ALA A 278 -1.04 14.06 -8.76
CA ALA A 278 0.42 14.16 -8.61
C ALA A 278 0.81 14.98 -7.36
N ARG A 279 0.12 16.10 -7.11
CA ARG A 279 0.32 16.94 -5.92
C ARG A 279 0.04 16.17 -4.63
N ARG A 280 -1.06 15.41 -4.58
CA ARG A 280 -1.42 14.58 -3.41
C ARG A 280 -0.36 13.52 -3.12
N ILE A 281 0.13 12.79 -4.13
CA ILE A 281 1.21 11.81 -3.95
C ILE A 281 2.48 12.51 -3.44
N ASN A 282 2.84 13.61 -4.08
CA ASN A 282 4.07 14.33 -3.75
C ASN A 282 4.04 14.92 -2.33
N ASN A 283 2.90 15.49 -1.91
CA ASN A 283 2.73 16.00 -0.56
C ASN A 283 2.89 14.91 0.51
N ARG A 284 2.54 13.65 0.23
CA ARG A 284 2.77 12.53 1.16
C ARG A 284 4.27 12.24 1.34
N VAL A 285 5.07 12.35 0.28
CA VAL A 285 6.53 12.21 0.39
C VAL A 285 7.14 13.34 1.19
N VAL A 286 6.67 14.59 0.99
CA VAL A 286 7.08 15.72 1.83
C VAL A 286 6.70 15.48 3.29
N ALA A 287 5.48 15.03 3.57
CA ALA A 287 5.00 14.74 4.92
C ALA A 287 5.79 13.62 5.62
N ILE A 288 6.17 12.56 4.88
CA ILE A 288 7.06 11.51 5.40
C ILE A 288 8.42 12.10 5.73
N ASN A 289 9.02 12.90 4.84
CA ASN A 289 10.29 13.57 5.12
C ASN A 289 10.20 14.46 6.36
N MET A 290 9.12 15.22 6.53
CA MET A 290 8.88 16.02 7.74
C MET A 290 8.89 15.14 9.00
N ALA A 291 8.15 14.02 8.99
CA ALA A 291 8.09 13.11 10.13
C ALA A 291 9.43 12.39 10.40
N GLU A 292 10.19 12.01 9.36
CA GLU A 292 11.56 11.49 9.51
C GLU A 292 12.50 12.52 10.16
N ASN A 293 12.22 13.81 9.97
CA ASN A 293 12.98 14.93 10.55
C ASN A 293 12.37 15.48 11.85
N GLY A 294 11.47 14.73 12.49
CA GLY A 294 10.97 15.02 13.84
C GLY A 294 9.68 15.85 13.91
N ALA A 295 9.02 16.11 12.78
CA ALA A 295 7.68 16.68 12.80
C ALA A 295 6.68 15.68 13.43
N ASN A 296 5.78 16.18 14.26
CA ASN A 296 4.73 15.38 14.88
C ASN A 296 3.46 15.36 14.01
N PHE A 297 2.43 14.65 14.48
CA PHE A 297 1.15 14.52 13.79
C PHE A 297 0.47 15.86 13.48
N ILE A 298 0.49 16.81 14.42
CA ILE A 298 -0.13 18.13 14.23
C ILE A 298 0.63 18.92 13.16
N ASP A 299 1.96 18.86 13.16
CA ASP A 299 2.78 19.53 12.14
C ASP A 299 2.44 19.02 10.73
N VAL A 300 2.31 17.69 10.57
CA VAL A 300 1.94 17.06 9.30
C VAL A 300 0.49 17.36 8.92
N PHE A 301 -0.44 17.33 9.88
CA PHE A 301 -1.83 17.74 9.66
C PHE A 301 -1.93 19.19 9.16
N ASN A 302 -1.25 20.11 9.84
CA ASN A 302 -1.21 21.53 9.48
C ASN A 302 -0.59 21.71 8.09
N PHE A 303 0.47 20.98 7.75
CA PHE A 303 1.04 21.01 6.42
C PHE A 303 0.02 20.67 5.32
N PHE A 304 -0.78 19.62 5.48
CA PHE A 304 -1.83 19.31 4.50
C PHE A 304 -2.91 20.40 4.47
N HIS A 305 -3.34 20.88 5.64
CA HIS A 305 -4.37 21.89 5.74
C HIS A 305 -3.96 23.24 5.11
N GLU A 306 -2.73 23.69 5.35
CA GLU A 306 -2.13 24.90 4.75
C GLU A 306 -2.00 24.79 3.22
N LYS A 307 -1.95 23.57 2.68
CA LYS A 307 -2.01 23.32 1.23
C LYS A 307 -3.44 23.38 0.66
N GLY A 308 -4.43 23.79 1.45
CA GLY A 308 -5.82 23.96 1.04
C GLY A 308 -6.65 22.66 1.12
N GLN A 309 -6.12 21.61 1.75
CA GLN A 309 -6.84 20.35 1.93
C GLN A 309 -7.86 20.47 3.07
N PRO A 310 -9.09 19.93 2.91
CA PRO A 310 -10.10 19.91 3.97
C PRO A 310 -9.57 19.21 5.23
N GLU A 311 -9.99 19.66 6.41
CA GLU A 311 -9.52 19.15 7.72
C GLU A 311 -9.62 17.62 7.82
N GLU A 312 -10.76 17.05 7.42
CA GLU A 312 -10.97 15.59 7.39
C GLU A 312 -9.95 14.87 6.50
N GLU A 313 -9.73 15.35 5.27
CA GLU A 313 -8.74 14.76 4.37
C GLU A 313 -7.31 14.92 4.93
N SER A 314 -6.99 16.07 5.52
CA SER A 314 -5.68 16.35 6.16
C SER A 314 -5.42 15.40 7.33
N TYR A 315 -6.44 15.14 8.15
CA TYR A 315 -6.37 14.17 9.24
C TYR A 315 -6.05 12.77 8.71
N TYR A 316 -6.78 12.27 7.71
CA TYR A 316 -6.55 10.93 7.18
C TYR A 316 -5.18 10.80 6.51
N ASP A 317 -4.71 11.80 5.77
CA ASP A 317 -3.35 11.76 5.21
C ASP A 317 -2.28 11.80 6.31
N ALA A 318 -2.46 12.56 7.39
CA ALA A 318 -1.57 12.50 8.56
C ALA A 318 -1.60 11.13 9.25
N VAL A 319 -2.78 10.51 9.43
CA VAL A 319 -2.91 9.14 9.95
C VAL A 319 -2.16 8.15 9.07
N ARG A 320 -2.20 8.27 7.75
CA ARG A 320 -1.42 7.38 6.86
C ARG A 320 0.07 7.44 7.15
N ILE A 321 0.59 8.61 7.55
CA ILE A 321 2.01 8.82 7.88
C ILE A 321 2.34 8.25 9.26
N PHE A 322 1.48 8.35 10.27
CA PHE A 322 1.85 7.94 11.64
C PHE A 322 1.30 6.59 12.09
N ARG A 323 0.31 6.02 11.40
CA ARG A 323 -0.30 4.75 11.80
C ARG A 323 0.72 3.61 11.91
N GLY A 324 0.65 2.85 13.00
CA GLY A 324 1.62 1.82 13.36
C GLY A 324 2.75 2.34 14.25
N SER A 325 3.10 3.62 14.16
CA SER A 325 3.99 4.33 15.09
C SER A 325 3.16 5.12 16.13
N THR A 326 3.80 6.02 16.88
CA THR A 326 3.12 7.06 17.68
C THR A 326 3.12 8.40 16.94
N PRO A 327 2.22 9.34 17.29
CA PRO A 327 2.14 10.69 16.70
C PRO A 327 3.39 11.55 16.74
N ASP A 328 4.48 11.11 17.37
CA ASP A 328 5.69 11.89 17.65
C ASP A 328 7.01 11.09 17.49
N GLN A 329 6.97 9.81 17.13
CA GLN A 329 8.19 8.96 17.06
C GLN A 329 8.75 8.72 15.67
N GLY A 330 7.93 8.87 14.62
CA GLY A 330 8.36 8.74 13.24
C GLY A 330 7.29 8.10 12.34
N PRO A 331 7.52 8.06 11.02
CA PRO A 331 6.49 7.66 10.07
C PRO A 331 6.44 6.16 9.78
N PHE A 332 5.32 5.77 9.19
CA PHE A 332 5.13 4.61 8.35
C PHE A 332 5.41 5.00 6.89
N THR A 333 6.57 4.62 6.38
CA THR A 333 7.12 5.05 5.09
C THR A 333 6.52 4.32 3.87
N LYS A 334 5.47 3.49 4.04
CA LYS A 334 4.84 2.75 2.93
C LYS A 334 4.50 3.64 1.73
N ASP A 335 4.00 4.85 1.97
CA ASP A 335 3.57 5.75 0.88
C ASP A 335 4.76 6.33 0.06
N LEU A 336 6.03 6.07 0.42
CA LEU A 336 7.16 6.31 -0.49
C LEU A 336 7.13 5.37 -1.72
N SER A 337 6.47 4.22 -1.60
CA SER A 337 6.27 3.23 -2.68
C SER A 337 5.73 3.84 -3.99
N TYR A 338 4.96 4.93 -3.93
CA TYR A 338 4.40 5.59 -5.11
C TYR A 338 5.45 6.20 -6.05
N ILE A 339 6.67 6.48 -5.57
CA ILE A 339 7.70 7.18 -6.35
C ILE A 339 8.84 6.25 -6.79
N PHE A 340 8.94 5.04 -6.21
CA PHE A 340 9.89 4.02 -6.63
C PHE A 340 9.40 3.30 -7.89
N VAL A 341 9.62 3.91 -9.06
CA VAL A 341 9.14 3.34 -10.34
C VAL A 341 10.16 2.35 -10.96
N LEU A 342 11.45 2.42 -10.62
CA LEU A 342 12.51 1.66 -11.29
C LEU A 342 13.72 1.38 -10.36
N GLN A 343 13.60 0.44 -9.42
CA GLN A 343 14.76 -0.13 -8.72
C GLN A 343 15.00 -1.58 -9.15
#